data_AF-A0A2V7XYI5-F1
#
_entry.id   AF-A0A2V7XYI5-F1
#
_cell.length_a   1.000
_cell.length_b   1.000
_cell.length_c   1.000
_cell.angle_alpha   90.00
_cell.angle_beta   90.00
_cell.angle_gamma   90.00
#
_symmetry.space_group_name_H-M   'P 1'
#
loop_
_entity.id
_entity.type
_entity.pdbx_description
1 polymer ?
#
loop_
_entity_poly.entity_id
_entity_poly.type
_entity_poly.pdbx_seq_one_letter_code
_entity_poly.pdbx_strand_id
1 'polypeptide(L)'
;MQNYDLIVLGSGPGGQRAAIQGAKSGKKVALVEKRQVVGGVCTNTGTKPAESPTVPLNGRNILSSDHVLQMAELPKTLIVVGGGVIGVEYTCMFATLGVRVVLIERRPRLLEFADAEMVEALSYHLRDSRVTMRLNEEVVSVEETAEGGVVANLASKKRIAGDALLYAVGRQGNVEELDLPKAGLEADARGRIAVDAQFRTRVPHIFAVGDVIGFPSLASVSMEQGRLAACYAFGMAEQNHLANYPYGIYTIPEISFIGKTEEQLTEEDIPFEVGVAYYREIARGQIRGDTTGRLKLIFHRESKHLLGIHVIGEGASELLHIGQAVMTLGGTIDYFVDTVFNYPTLAECYKAAAFNGLNKLRF
;
A
#
# COMPACT_ATOMS: atom_id res chain seq x y z
N MET A 1 16.53 -5.51 38.74
CA MET A 1 16.15 -5.42 37.30
C MET A 1 15.38 -6.67 36.93
N GLN A 2 14.27 -6.54 36.20
CA GLN A 2 13.61 -7.70 35.61
C GLN A 2 14.33 -8.05 34.31
N ASN A 3 14.74 -9.31 34.14
CA ASN A 3 15.31 -9.80 32.89
C ASN A 3 14.19 -10.17 31.91
N TYR A 4 14.40 -9.92 30.62
CA TYR A 4 13.52 -10.24 29.50
C TYR A 4 14.34 -10.90 28.39
N ASP A 5 13.72 -11.83 27.67
CA ASP A 5 14.34 -12.51 26.52
C ASP A 5 14.16 -11.69 25.22
N LEU A 6 13.09 -10.89 25.14
CA LEU A 6 12.80 -9.98 24.04
C LEU A 6 12.20 -8.68 24.58
N ILE A 7 12.70 -7.56 24.06
CA ILE A 7 12.11 -6.24 24.27
C ILE A 7 11.68 -5.73 22.90
N VAL A 8 10.40 -5.41 22.76
CA VAL A 8 9.83 -4.83 21.54
C VAL A 8 9.53 -3.36 21.80
N LEU A 9 10.06 -2.49 20.94
CA LEU A 9 9.81 -1.05 20.97
C LEU A 9 8.77 -0.70 19.90
N GLY A 10 7.62 -0.18 20.33
CA GLY A 10 6.48 0.14 19.49
C GLY A 10 5.46 -0.99 19.40
N SER A 11 4.19 -0.63 19.57
CA SER A 11 3.06 -1.59 19.58
C SER A 11 2.23 -1.60 18.30
N GLY A 12 2.75 -1.03 17.20
CA GLY A 12 2.14 -1.14 15.88
C GLY A 12 2.12 -2.58 15.34
N PRO A 13 1.60 -2.80 14.11
CA PRO A 13 1.32 -4.14 13.58
C PRO A 13 2.50 -5.12 13.66
N GLY A 14 3.70 -4.67 13.29
CA GLY A 14 4.91 -5.50 13.37
C GLY A 14 5.37 -5.77 14.80
N GLY A 15 5.41 -4.74 15.66
CA GLY A 15 5.81 -4.89 17.06
C GLY A 15 4.86 -5.82 17.83
N GLN A 16 3.56 -5.66 17.66
CA GLN A 16 2.57 -6.54 18.29
C GLN A 16 2.77 -8.01 17.86
N ARG A 17 3.03 -8.27 16.58
CA ARG A 17 3.27 -9.64 16.09
C ARG A 17 4.59 -10.21 16.55
N ALA A 18 5.66 -9.41 16.62
CA ALA A 18 6.93 -9.83 17.21
C ALA A 18 6.76 -10.22 18.68
N ALA A 19 6.04 -9.40 19.45
CA ALA A 19 5.82 -9.66 20.87
C ALA A 19 4.98 -10.93 21.11
N ILE A 20 3.89 -11.10 20.36
CA ILE A 20 3.05 -12.30 20.42
C ILE A 20 3.86 -13.55 20.01
N GLN A 21 4.67 -13.46 18.96
CA GLN A 21 5.48 -14.58 18.51
C GLN A 21 6.52 -14.98 19.57
N GLY A 22 7.23 -14.01 20.16
CA GLY A 22 8.16 -14.29 21.26
C GLY A 22 7.46 -14.98 22.45
N ALA A 23 6.28 -14.49 22.85
CA ALA A 23 5.51 -15.09 23.93
C ALA A 23 5.06 -16.52 23.61
N LYS A 24 4.61 -16.78 22.37
CA LYS A 24 4.26 -18.13 21.89
C LYS A 24 5.45 -19.10 21.91
N SER A 25 6.66 -18.58 21.72
CA SER A 25 7.91 -19.35 21.84
C SER A 25 8.39 -19.54 23.29
N GLY A 26 7.54 -19.26 24.28
CA GLY A 26 7.84 -19.44 25.70
C GLY A 26 8.80 -18.40 26.28
N LYS A 27 9.01 -17.29 25.57
CA LYS A 27 9.96 -16.23 25.97
C LYS A 27 9.27 -15.20 26.85
N LYS A 28 10.03 -14.62 27.77
CA LYS A 28 9.58 -13.48 28.57
C LYS A 28 9.74 -12.19 27.77
N VAL A 29 8.63 -11.62 27.31
CA VAL A 29 8.61 -10.47 26.41
C VAL A 29 8.18 -9.19 27.15
N ALA A 30 8.90 -8.10 26.91
CA ALA A 30 8.45 -6.74 27.22
C ALA A 30 8.01 -6.03 25.93
N LEU A 31 6.86 -5.36 25.95
CA LEU A 31 6.42 -4.46 24.90
C LEU A 31 6.39 -3.04 25.46
N VAL A 32 7.08 -2.12 24.80
CA VAL A 32 7.20 -0.72 25.20
C VAL A 32 6.45 0.14 24.20
N GLU A 33 5.50 0.94 24.69
CA GLU A 33 4.74 1.90 23.88
C GLU A 33 4.78 3.26 24.57
N LYS A 34 5.02 4.31 23.77
CA LYS A 34 5.02 5.70 24.24
C LYS A 34 3.59 6.22 24.41
N ARG A 35 2.67 5.81 23.54
CA ARG A 35 1.26 6.21 23.62
C ARG A 35 0.56 5.53 24.80
N GLN A 36 -0.52 6.16 25.28
CA GLN A 36 -1.34 5.61 26.36
C GLN A 36 -2.05 4.31 25.95
N VAL A 37 -2.36 4.16 24.66
CA VAL A 37 -3.04 2.98 24.11
C VAL A 37 -2.00 2.11 23.41
N VAL A 38 -1.94 0.85 23.83
CA VAL A 38 -1.12 -0.19 23.19
C VAL A 38 -1.87 -0.77 21.99
N GLY A 39 -1.17 -0.98 20.89
CA GLY A 39 -1.73 -1.58 19.68
C GLY A 39 -2.22 -0.55 18.67
N GLY A 40 -2.87 -1.07 17.63
CA GLY A 40 -3.49 -0.28 16.56
C GLY A 40 -2.82 -0.50 15.20
N VAL A 41 -3.64 -0.46 14.15
CA VAL A 41 -3.22 -0.51 12.74
C VAL A 41 -3.20 0.87 12.09
N CYS A 42 -3.60 1.91 12.83
CA CYS A 42 -3.49 3.31 12.40
C CYS A 42 -2.02 3.75 12.38
N THR A 43 -1.78 4.95 11.82
CA THR A 43 -0.48 5.62 11.72
C THR A 43 0.17 5.85 13.11
N ASN A 44 0.72 4.79 13.66
CA ASN A 44 1.41 4.77 14.95
C ASN A 44 2.93 4.91 14.74
N THR A 45 3.66 4.93 15.85
CA THR A 45 5.06 5.34 16.07
C THR A 45 6.14 4.74 15.17
N GLY A 46 5.82 3.89 14.18
CA GLY A 46 6.77 3.42 13.17
C GLY A 46 7.18 4.54 12.19
N THR A 47 6.22 5.36 11.76
CA THR A 47 6.49 6.50 10.88
C THR A 47 5.68 7.73 11.26
N LYS A 48 6.14 8.91 10.82
CA LYS A 48 5.41 10.19 10.84
C LYS A 48 5.17 10.70 9.41
N PRO A 49 4.13 11.53 9.16
CA PRO A 49 3.95 12.17 7.86
C PRO A 49 5.21 12.93 7.45
N ALA A 50 5.51 12.95 6.15
CA ALA A 50 6.60 13.78 5.65
C ALA A 50 6.23 15.27 5.80
N GLU A 51 7.17 16.05 6.30
CA GLU A 51 7.03 17.50 6.46
C GLU A 51 7.91 18.24 5.45
N SER A 52 7.49 19.45 5.07
CA SER A 52 8.25 20.36 4.23
C SER A 52 8.15 21.77 4.79
N PRO A 53 9.25 22.54 4.92
CA PRO A 53 9.21 23.94 5.32
C PRO A 53 8.33 24.80 4.40
N THR A 54 8.10 24.38 3.16
CA THR A 54 7.27 25.09 2.17
C THR A 54 5.77 24.81 2.31
N VAL A 55 5.39 23.82 3.11
CA VAL A 55 3.98 23.45 3.36
C VAL A 55 3.74 23.48 4.87
N PRO A 56 3.36 24.65 5.42
CA PRO A 56 3.21 24.82 6.86
C PRO A 56 1.93 24.14 7.36
N LEU A 57 2.04 22.88 7.77
CA LEU A 57 0.93 22.13 8.37
C LEU A 57 0.43 22.88 9.62
N ASN A 58 -0.88 23.10 9.70
CA ASN A 58 -1.51 23.82 10.83
C ASN A 58 -2.60 23.01 11.53
N GLY A 59 -2.89 21.79 11.05
CA GLY A 59 -3.85 20.88 11.67
C GLY A 59 -5.32 21.31 11.52
N ARG A 60 -5.61 22.37 10.77
CA ARG A 60 -6.96 22.93 10.63
C ARG A 60 -7.45 22.92 9.18
N ASN A 61 -6.70 23.56 8.27
CA ASN A 61 -6.98 23.57 6.82
C ASN A 61 -5.76 23.19 5.98
N ILE A 62 -4.56 23.12 6.57
CA ILE A 62 -3.37 22.52 5.97
C ILE A 62 -3.01 21.31 6.82
N LEU A 63 -3.33 20.13 6.30
CA LEU A 63 -3.45 18.88 7.04
C LEU A 63 -2.44 17.85 6.56
N SER A 64 -2.05 16.95 7.46
CA SER A 64 -1.44 15.67 7.10
C SER A 64 -2.47 14.56 7.24
N SER A 65 -2.09 13.34 6.85
CA SER A 65 -2.91 12.14 7.08
C SER A 65 -3.21 11.86 8.57
N ASP A 66 -2.43 12.41 9.49
CA ASP A 66 -2.68 12.25 10.93
C ASP A 66 -3.74 13.24 11.46
N HIS A 67 -3.95 14.38 10.76
CA HIS A 67 -4.93 15.41 11.15
C HIS A 67 -6.29 15.24 10.47
N VAL A 68 -6.33 14.61 9.29
CA VAL A 68 -7.51 14.59 8.41
C VAL A 68 -8.78 13.97 9.05
N LEU A 69 -8.63 12.99 9.95
CA LEU A 69 -9.76 12.39 10.66
C LEU A 69 -10.31 13.27 11.80
N GLN A 70 -9.65 14.38 12.11
CA GLN A 70 -10.04 15.34 13.15
C GLN A 70 -10.77 16.57 12.57
N MET A 71 -11.02 16.59 11.26
CA MET A 71 -11.76 17.67 10.62
C MET A 71 -13.19 17.75 11.18
N ALA A 72 -13.58 18.95 11.62
CA ALA A 72 -14.92 19.18 12.16
C ALA A 72 -16.01 19.14 11.07
N GLU A 73 -15.69 19.61 9.87
CA GLU A 73 -16.60 19.73 8.74
C GLU A 73 -15.92 19.33 7.43
N LEU A 74 -16.72 18.85 6.47
CA LEU A 74 -16.21 18.54 5.12
C LEU A 74 -15.98 19.83 4.33
N PRO A 75 -14.81 19.99 3.68
CA PRO A 75 -14.56 21.13 2.81
C PRO A 75 -15.39 21.00 1.53
N LYS A 76 -15.72 22.12 0.87
CA LYS A 76 -16.34 22.06 -0.47
C LYS A 76 -15.29 21.68 -1.53
N THR A 77 -14.04 22.04 -1.28
CA THR A 77 -12.91 21.84 -2.18
C THR A 77 -11.67 21.41 -1.40
N LEU A 78 -11.10 20.24 -1.72
CA LEU A 78 -9.90 19.70 -1.09
C LEU A 78 -8.76 19.61 -2.11
N ILE A 79 -7.60 20.17 -1.78
CA ILE A 79 -6.37 19.94 -2.52
C ILE A 79 -5.65 18.75 -1.89
N VAL A 80 -5.28 17.74 -2.67
CA VAL A 80 -4.46 16.62 -2.20
C VAL A 80 -3.10 16.69 -2.88
N VAL A 81 -2.02 16.71 -2.10
CA VAL A 81 -0.65 16.76 -2.62
C VAL A 81 0.02 15.40 -2.41
N GLY A 82 0.31 14.70 -3.50
CA GLY A 82 0.88 13.36 -3.52
C GLY A 82 -0.11 12.31 -4.02
N GLY A 83 0.27 11.61 -5.08
CA GLY A 83 -0.43 10.53 -5.77
C GLY A 83 0.04 9.13 -5.37
N GLY A 84 0.59 8.99 -4.16
CA GLY A 84 0.83 7.71 -3.51
C GLY A 84 -0.43 7.15 -2.84
N VAL A 85 -0.34 5.94 -2.27
CA VAL A 85 -1.48 5.20 -1.68
C VAL A 85 -2.37 6.09 -0.81
N ILE A 86 -1.80 6.72 0.23
CA ILE A 86 -2.55 7.57 1.18
C ILE A 86 -3.29 8.69 0.46
N GLY A 87 -2.61 9.42 -0.43
CA GLY A 87 -3.21 10.55 -1.13
C GLY A 87 -4.35 10.12 -2.05
N VAL A 88 -4.20 8.99 -2.75
CA VAL A 88 -5.22 8.48 -3.67
C VAL A 88 -6.42 7.88 -2.91
N GLU A 89 -6.20 7.17 -1.80
CA GLU A 89 -7.29 6.67 -0.94
C GLU A 89 -8.14 7.82 -0.38
N TYR A 90 -7.50 8.86 0.20
CA TYR A 90 -8.23 10.03 0.67
C TYR A 90 -8.90 10.79 -0.48
N THR A 91 -8.26 10.87 -1.65
CA THR A 91 -8.89 11.47 -2.85
C THR A 91 -10.19 10.76 -3.21
N CYS A 92 -10.18 9.42 -3.25
CA CYS A 92 -11.39 8.62 -3.50
C CYS A 92 -12.44 8.90 -2.43
N MET A 93 -12.06 8.79 -1.16
CA MET A 93 -12.98 8.94 -0.03
C MET A 93 -13.69 10.31 -0.05
N PHE A 94 -12.93 11.40 -0.18
CA PHE A 94 -13.50 12.75 -0.21
C PHE A 94 -14.35 12.99 -1.47
N ALA A 95 -13.92 12.49 -2.64
CA ALA A 95 -14.70 12.57 -3.86
C ALA A 95 -16.06 11.85 -3.71
N THR A 96 -16.07 10.65 -3.14
CA THR A 96 -17.30 9.89 -2.84
C THR A 96 -18.21 10.62 -1.85
N LEU A 97 -17.64 11.33 -0.87
CA LEU A 97 -18.39 12.20 0.06
C LEU A 97 -18.89 13.51 -0.59
N GLY A 98 -18.67 13.71 -1.89
CA GLY A 98 -19.16 14.85 -2.66
C GLY A 98 -18.24 16.07 -2.68
N VAL A 99 -17.05 15.97 -2.09
CA VAL A 99 -16.04 17.04 -2.11
C VAL A 99 -15.40 17.13 -3.49
N ARG A 100 -15.20 18.35 -4.00
CA ARG A 100 -14.41 18.55 -5.23
C ARG A 100 -12.93 18.43 -4.89
N VAL A 101 -12.25 17.44 -5.46
CA VAL A 101 -10.84 17.18 -5.14
C VAL A 101 -9.94 17.63 -6.28
N VAL A 102 -8.84 18.31 -5.95
CA VAL A 102 -7.72 18.57 -6.87
C VAL A 102 -6.51 17.79 -6.39
N LEU A 103 -6.17 16.70 -7.08
CA LEU A 103 -5.01 15.87 -6.77
C LEU A 103 -3.81 16.37 -7.58
N ILE A 104 -2.72 16.72 -6.89
CA ILE A 104 -1.47 17.21 -7.47
C ILE A 104 -0.37 16.16 -7.25
N GLU A 105 0.28 15.74 -8.32
CA GLU A 105 1.37 14.77 -8.31
C GLU A 105 2.51 15.24 -9.21
N ARG A 106 3.74 15.17 -8.70
CA ARG A 106 4.95 15.60 -9.43
C ARG A 106 5.31 14.64 -10.56
N ARG A 107 4.91 13.38 -10.44
CA ARG A 107 5.13 12.30 -11.40
C ARG A 107 4.07 12.32 -12.52
N PRO A 108 4.35 11.64 -13.64
CA PRO A 108 3.41 11.52 -14.75
C PRO A 108 2.26 10.56 -14.47
N ARG A 109 2.36 9.68 -13.47
CA ARG A 109 1.33 8.70 -13.10
C ARG A 109 1.16 8.59 -11.59
N LEU A 110 -0.05 8.23 -11.17
CA LEU A 110 -0.33 7.81 -9.79
C LEU A 110 0.25 6.41 -9.56
N LEU A 111 0.54 6.05 -8.31
CA LEU A 111 0.83 4.66 -7.92
C LEU A 111 1.78 3.91 -8.89
N GLU A 112 2.88 4.52 -9.32
CA GLU A 112 3.78 4.00 -10.40
C GLU A 112 4.34 2.58 -10.19
N PHE A 113 4.23 2.05 -8.97
CA PHE A 113 4.65 0.71 -8.62
C PHE A 113 3.57 -0.36 -8.90
N ALA A 114 2.33 0.05 -9.19
CA ALA A 114 1.23 -0.83 -9.57
C ALA A 114 1.10 -0.90 -11.10
N ASP A 115 0.41 -1.94 -11.59
CA ASP A 115 0.18 -2.17 -13.01
C ASP A 115 -0.52 -0.99 -13.68
N ALA A 116 0.00 -0.54 -14.83
CA ALA A 116 -0.43 0.70 -15.45
C ALA A 116 -1.90 0.67 -15.89
N GLU A 117 -2.39 -0.49 -16.33
CA GLU A 117 -3.77 -0.66 -16.77
C GLU A 117 -4.74 -0.48 -15.59
N MET A 118 -4.36 -0.96 -14.40
CA MET A 118 -5.14 -0.77 -13.16
C MET A 118 -5.16 0.69 -12.73
N VAL A 119 -4.00 1.36 -12.79
CA VAL A 119 -3.88 2.78 -12.44
C VAL A 119 -4.65 3.66 -13.42
N GLU A 120 -4.63 3.35 -14.71
CA GLU A 120 -5.40 4.09 -15.73
C GLU A 120 -6.90 3.92 -15.52
N ALA A 121 -7.36 2.70 -15.19
CA ALA A 121 -8.74 2.42 -14.83
C ALA A 121 -9.22 3.31 -13.67
N LEU A 122 -8.43 3.36 -12.60
CA LEU A 122 -8.73 4.19 -11.44
C LEU A 122 -8.70 5.67 -11.81
N SER A 123 -7.71 6.11 -12.59
CA SER A 123 -7.58 7.49 -13.04
C SER A 123 -8.80 7.93 -13.86
N TYR A 124 -9.35 7.06 -14.71
CA TYR A 124 -10.58 7.31 -15.44
C TYR A 124 -11.77 7.48 -14.47
N HIS A 125 -11.92 6.56 -13.52
CA HIS A 125 -13.00 6.61 -12.51
C HIS A 125 -12.93 7.87 -11.64
N LEU A 126 -11.73 8.28 -11.23
CA LEU A 126 -11.52 9.50 -10.45
C LEU A 126 -11.95 10.76 -11.21
N ARG A 127 -11.64 10.85 -12.52
CA ARG A 127 -12.07 11.98 -13.35
C ARG A 127 -13.59 12.08 -13.44
N ASP A 128 -14.27 10.94 -13.55
CA ASP A 128 -15.74 10.88 -13.54
C ASP A 128 -16.31 11.27 -12.16
N SER A 129 -15.59 10.95 -11.09
CA SER A 129 -15.90 11.29 -9.69
C SER A 129 -15.51 12.72 -9.27
N ARG A 130 -15.48 13.68 -10.20
CA ARG A 130 -15.18 15.11 -9.96
C ARG A 130 -13.78 15.39 -9.40
N VAL A 131 -12.82 14.50 -9.63
CA VAL A 131 -11.42 14.72 -9.25
C VAL A 131 -10.68 15.36 -10.42
N THR A 132 -10.08 16.52 -10.19
CA THR A 132 -9.13 17.12 -11.13
C THR A 132 -7.73 16.65 -10.80
N MET A 133 -7.10 15.89 -11.69
CA MET A 133 -5.71 15.47 -11.52
C MET A 133 -4.75 16.43 -12.24
N ARG A 134 -3.72 16.87 -11.52
CA ARG A 134 -2.63 17.72 -11.98
C ARG A 134 -1.32 16.93 -11.84
N LEU A 135 -1.06 16.10 -12.85
CA LEU A 135 0.16 15.29 -12.96
C LEU A 135 1.30 16.15 -13.53
N ASN A 136 2.55 15.77 -13.26
CA ASN A 136 3.74 16.56 -13.60
C ASN A 136 3.72 17.99 -13.01
N GLU A 137 3.08 18.17 -11.85
CA GLU A 137 2.99 19.46 -11.17
C GLU A 137 3.53 19.33 -9.74
N GLU A 138 4.35 20.29 -9.33
CA GLU A 138 4.97 20.32 -8.01
C GLU A 138 4.47 21.53 -7.22
N VAL A 139 4.05 21.29 -5.98
CA VAL A 139 3.72 22.36 -5.02
C VAL A 139 5.01 22.92 -4.43
N VAL A 140 5.25 24.21 -4.64
CA VAL A 140 6.45 24.91 -4.15
C VAL A 140 6.19 25.74 -2.89
N SER A 141 4.94 26.16 -2.66
CA SER A 141 4.52 26.76 -1.39
C SER A 141 3.01 26.65 -1.19
N VAL A 142 2.58 26.73 0.07
CA VAL A 142 1.16 26.81 0.45
C VAL A 142 0.95 28.00 1.37
N GLU A 143 -0.09 28.78 1.10
CA GLU A 143 -0.49 29.94 1.89
C GLU A 143 -1.94 29.81 2.35
N GLU A 144 -2.23 30.33 3.54
CA GLU A 144 -3.60 30.47 4.06
C GLU A 144 -4.18 31.80 3.56
N THR A 145 -5.46 31.80 3.18
CA THR A 145 -6.16 33.02 2.78
C THR A 145 -6.77 33.71 4.00
N ALA A 146 -7.01 35.03 3.90
CA ALA A 146 -7.65 35.79 4.97
C ALA A 146 -9.06 35.27 5.35
N GLU A 147 -9.72 34.56 4.43
CA GLU A 147 -11.05 33.97 4.61
C GLU A 147 -11.00 32.53 5.17
N GLY A 148 -9.81 32.02 5.50
CA GLY A 148 -9.63 30.68 6.08
C GLY A 148 -9.54 29.53 5.07
N GLY A 149 -9.41 29.84 3.78
CA GLY A 149 -9.07 28.87 2.73
C GLY A 149 -7.56 28.73 2.56
N VAL A 150 -7.15 28.00 1.52
CA VAL A 150 -5.74 27.72 1.21
C VAL A 150 -5.45 27.93 -0.27
N VAL A 151 -4.22 28.30 -0.61
CA VAL A 151 -3.73 28.36 -1.99
C VAL A 151 -2.44 27.57 -2.10
N ALA A 152 -2.41 26.57 -2.99
CA ALA A 152 -1.20 25.87 -3.39
C ALA A 152 -0.58 26.59 -4.60
N ASN A 153 0.66 27.04 -4.45
CA ASN A 153 1.46 27.63 -5.52
C ASN A 153 2.31 26.55 -6.16
N LEU A 154 2.22 26.41 -7.48
CA LEU A 154 2.91 25.36 -8.23
C LEU A 154 4.19 25.89 -8.88
N ALA A 155 5.16 25.01 -9.15
CA ALA A 155 6.39 25.36 -9.87
C ALA A 155 6.10 25.95 -11.27
N SER A 156 4.99 25.54 -11.88
CA SER A 156 4.47 26.09 -13.15
C SER A 156 3.90 27.52 -13.03
N LYS A 157 3.98 28.15 -11.85
CA LYS A 157 3.40 29.46 -11.51
C LYS A 157 1.87 29.48 -11.45
N LYS A 158 1.21 28.33 -11.62
CA LYS A 158 -0.23 28.19 -11.39
C LYS A 158 -0.53 28.28 -9.89
N ARG A 159 -1.71 28.81 -9.57
CA ARG A 159 -2.23 28.92 -8.21
C ARG A 159 -3.53 28.13 -8.12
N ILE A 160 -3.63 27.23 -7.15
CA ILE A 160 -4.79 26.38 -6.93
C ILE A 160 -5.40 26.74 -5.59
N ALA A 161 -6.56 27.39 -5.59
CA ALA A 161 -7.29 27.70 -4.37
C ALA A 161 -8.16 26.49 -3.93
N GLY A 162 -8.35 26.33 -2.62
CA GLY A 162 -9.22 25.33 -2.02
C GLY A 162 -9.62 25.73 -0.60
N ASP A 163 -10.53 24.99 0.02
CA ASP A 163 -10.92 25.25 1.41
C ASP A 163 -9.95 24.58 2.38
N ALA A 164 -9.40 23.41 1.99
CA ALA A 164 -8.39 22.68 2.73
C ALA A 164 -7.37 22.02 1.79
N LEU A 165 -6.20 21.70 2.34
CA LEU A 165 -5.13 20.95 1.70
C LEU A 165 -4.72 19.77 2.56
N LEU A 166 -4.65 18.58 1.96
CA LEU A 166 -4.06 17.38 2.53
C LEU A 166 -2.69 17.13 1.89
N TYR A 167 -1.64 17.20 2.71
CA TYR A 167 -0.27 16.89 2.31
C TYR A 167 0.04 15.41 2.57
N ALA A 168 0.16 14.63 1.48
CA ALA A 168 0.26 13.17 1.50
C ALA A 168 1.43 12.67 0.61
N VAL A 169 2.60 13.30 0.70
CA VAL A 169 3.79 12.99 -0.13
C VAL A 169 4.65 11.82 0.39
N GLY A 170 4.11 11.04 1.32
CA GLY A 170 4.76 9.89 1.95
C GLY A 170 4.96 10.05 3.45
N ARG A 171 5.60 9.05 4.05
CA ARG A 171 5.91 8.98 5.48
C ARG A 171 7.42 8.80 5.70
N GLN A 172 7.90 9.15 6.89
CA GLN A 172 9.30 9.08 7.30
C GLN A 172 9.42 8.25 8.59
N GLY A 173 10.51 7.52 8.77
CA GLY A 173 10.75 6.73 9.98
C GLY A 173 10.77 7.61 11.23
N ASN A 174 10.08 7.18 12.28
CA ASN A 174 9.96 7.93 13.52
C ASN A 174 10.97 7.42 14.56
N VAL A 175 12.23 7.83 14.40
CA VAL A 175 13.38 7.26 15.13
C VAL A 175 14.16 8.25 15.99
N GLU A 176 13.79 9.53 15.97
CA GLU A 176 14.56 10.63 16.61
C GLU A 176 14.72 10.44 18.11
N GLU A 177 13.69 9.95 18.79
CA GLU A 177 13.70 9.72 20.25
C GLU A 177 14.31 8.38 20.67
N LEU A 178 14.70 7.52 19.71
CA LEU A 178 15.25 6.20 20.01
C LEU A 178 16.73 6.23 20.40
N ASP A 179 17.42 7.35 20.20
CA ASP A 179 18.86 7.51 20.48
C ASP A 179 19.70 6.36 19.87
N LEU A 180 19.44 6.09 18.59
CA LEU A 180 20.07 5.01 17.82
C LEU A 180 21.60 4.92 18.01
N PRO A 181 22.36 6.03 18.10
CA PRO A 181 23.81 5.97 18.32
C PRO A 181 24.23 5.23 19.60
N LYS A 182 23.46 5.31 20.69
CA LYS A 182 23.75 4.54 21.92
C LYS A 182 23.59 3.04 21.74
N ALA A 183 22.76 2.63 20.78
CA ALA A 183 22.61 1.24 20.38
C ALA A 183 23.59 0.83 19.26
N GLY A 184 24.45 1.73 18.77
CA GLY A 184 25.36 1.47 17.65
C GLY A 184 24.68 1.50 16.27
N LEU A 185 23.49 2.08 16.18
CA LEU A 185 22.68 2.17 14.97
C LEU A 185 22.63 3.59 14.43
N GLU A 186 22.27 3.71 13.15
CA GLU A 186 21.92 4.98 12.53
C GLU A 186 20.73 4.78 11.59
N ALA A 187 20.11 5.88 11.19
CA ALA A 187 19.05 5.88 10.20
C ALA A 187 19.47 6.73 9.00
N ASP A 188 18.87 6.44 7.83
CA ASP A 188 19.07 7.26 6.64
C ASP A 188 18.35 8.62 6.74
N ALA A 189 18.48 9.44 5.68
CA ALA A 189 17.85 10.77 5.61
C ALA A 189 16.31 10.75 5.68
N ARG A 190 15.66 9.58 5.54
CA ARG A 190 14.21 9.40 5.68
C ARG A 190 13.85 8.70 6.99
N GLY A 191 14.80 8.54 7.91
CA GLY A 191 14.59 7.88 9.20
C GLY A 191 14.52 6.36 9.11
N ARG A 192 15.01 5.74 8.03
CA ARG A 192 14.95 4.27 7.86
C ARG A 192 16.18 3.58 8.45
N ILE A 193 15.96 2.43 9.10
CA ILE A 193 17.01 1.59 9.68
C ILE A 193 17.37 0.49 8.66
N ALA A 194 18.66 0.35 8.36
CA ALA A 194 19.15 -0.69 7.46
C ALA A 194 19.10 -2.08 8.14
N VAL A 195 18.63 -3.08 7.39
CA VAL A 195 18.53 -4.48 7.83
C VAL A 195 18.96 -5.45 6.72
N ASP A 196 19.33 -6.67 7.12
CA ASP A 196 19.53 -7.79 6.21
C ASP A 196 18.21 -8.49 5.84
N ALA A 197 18.30 -9.58 5.06
CA ALA A 197 17.14 -10.38 4.65
C ALA A 197 16.39 -11.07 5.81
N GLN A 198 16.99 -11.12 7.01
CA GLN A 198 16.40 -11.64 8.24
C GLN A 198 15.91 -10.52 9.16
N PHE A 199 15.81 -9.29 8.65
CA PHE A 199 15.43 -8.09 9.40
C PHE A 199 16.39 -7.72 10.53
N ARG A 200 17.62 -8.26 10.50
CA ARG A 200 18.65 -7.98 11.50
C ARG A 200 19.40 -6.72 11.11
N THR A 201 19.65 -5.84 12.09
CA THR A 201 20.49 -4.67 11.90
C THR A 201 21.98 -5.03 11.93
N ARG A 202 22.88 -4.06 11.79
CA ARG A 202 24.32 -4.28 11.98
C ARG A 202 24.69 -4.79 13.39
N VAL A 203 23.81 -4.56 14.37
CA VAL A 203 24.01 -5.00 15.76
C VAL A 203 23.32 -6.36 15.90
N PRO A 204 24.04 -7.46 16.16
CA PRO A 204 23.51 -8.81 15.93
C PRO A 204 22.24 -9.19 16.69
N HIS A 205 22.01 -8.56 17.84
CA HIS A 205 20.86 -8.80 18.71
C HIS A 205 19.72 -7.79 18.54
N ILE A 206 19.82 -6.86 17.57
CA ILE A 206 18.80 -5.85 17.29
C ILE A 206 18.22 -6.09 15.89
N PHE A 207 16.89 -6.16 15.83
CA PHE A 207 16.10 -6.33 14.62
C PHE A 207 15.19 -5.11 14.42
N ALA A 208 14.85 -4.80 13.17
CA ALA A 208 13.92 -3.73 12.83
C ALA A 208 12.93 -4.21 11.75
N VAL A 209 11.66 -3.84 11.89
CA VAL A 209 10.56 -4.34 11.03
C VAL A 209 9.52 -3.25 10.78
N GLY A 210 8.74 -3.43 9.72
CA GLY A 210 7.67 -2.54 9.31
C GLY A 210 8.19 -1.27 8.65
N ASP A 211 7.40 -0.20 8.71
CA ASP A 211 7.69 1.02 7.97
C ASP A 211 9.07 1.65 8.26
N VAL A 212 9.64 1.41 9.45
CA VAL A 212 10.96 1.93 9.84
C VAL A 212 12.11 1.33 9.01
N ILE A 213 11.90 0.21 8.30
CA ILE A 213 12.89 -0.35 7.38
C ILE A 213 12.60 0.00 5.91
N GLY A 214 11.52 0.75 5.64
CA GLY A 214 11.15 1.21 4.31
C GLY A 214 10.08 0.35 3.62
N PHE A 215 10.17 0.30 2.29
CA PHE A 215 9.17 -0.34 1.44
C PHE A 215 9.30 -1.88 1.47
N PRO A 216 8.20 -2.67 1.44
CA PRO A 216 6.81 -2.22 1.40
C PRO A 216 6.24 -1.88 2.78
N SER A 217 5.77 -0.64 2.95
CA SER A 217 5.24 -0.09 4.19
C SER A 217 3.74 -0.39 4.31
N LEU A 218 3.39 -1.66 4.47
CA LEU A 218 2.02 -2.16 4.64
C LEU A 218 1.86 -2.80 6.02
N ALA A 219 0.69 -2.66 6.64
CA ALA A 219 0.42 -3.23 7.96
C ALA A 219 0.51 -4.77 7.97
N SER A 220 -0.06 -5.44 6.96
CA SER A 220 -0.01 -6.90 6.80
C SER A 220 1.42 -7.42 6.63
N VAL A 221 2.23 -6.72 5.83
CA VAL A 221 3.64 -7.02 5.66
C VAL A 221 4.39 -6.82 6.97
N SER A 222 4.18 -5.69 7.65
CA SER A 222 4.80 -5.39 8.94
C SER A 222 4.52 -6.47 9.97
N MET A 223 3.27 -6.97 10.02
CA MET A 223 2.87 -8.09 10.89
C MET A 223 3.72 -9.34 10.64
N GLU A 224 3.89 -9.72 9.38
CA GLU A 224 4.67 -10.90 9.02
C GLU A 224 6.16 -10.69 9.25
N GLN A 225 6.71 -9.52 8.91
CA GLN A 225 8.09 -9.14 9.24
C GLN A 225 8.36 -9.24 10.74
N GLY A 226 7.44 -8.73 11.58
CA GLY A 226 7.56 -8.82 13.04
C GLY A 226 7.54 -10.25 13.56
N ARG A 227 6.66 -11.11 13.03
CA ARG A 227 6.63 -12.54 13.36
C ARG A 227 7.97 -13.20 13.03
N LEU A 228 8.47 -12.99 11.81
CA LEU A 228 9.71 -13.59 11.32
C LEU A 228 10.94 -13.10 12.07
N ALA A 229 11.06 -11.79 12.33
CA ALA A 229 12.16 -11.24 13.09
C ALA A 229 12.26 -11.88 14.48
N ALA A 230 11.13 -12.13 15.15
CA ALA A 230 11.11 -12.86 16.42
C ALA A 230 11.57 -14.33 16.25
N CYS A 231 11.12 -15.02 15.19
CA CYS A 231 11.61 -16.38 14.89
C CYS A 231 13.13 -16.40 14.67
N TYR A 232 13.66 -15.49 13.86
CA TYR A 232 15.09 -15.39 13.58
C TYR A 232 15.92 -15.02 14.81
N ALA A 233 15.42 -14.11 15.65
CA ALA A 233 16.07 -13.74 16.92
C ALA A 233 16.26 -14.94 17.86
N PHE A 234 15.37 -15.94 17.77
CA PHE A 234 15.42 -17.15 18.59
C PHE A 234 15.90 -18.40 17.85
N GLY A 235 16.46 -18.25 16.64
CA GLY A 235 17.01 -19.37 15.88
C GLY A 235 15.98 -20.40 15.42
N MET A 236 14.71 -19.99 15.29
CA MET A 236 13.64 -20.87 14.80
C MET A 236 13.71 -20.97 13.28
N ALA A 237 13.76 -22.20 12.75
CA ALA A 237 13.77 -22.43 11.31
C ALA A 237 12.40 -22.09 10.71
N GLU A 238 12.37 -21.12 9.80
CA GLU A 238 11.18 -20.74 9.03
C GLU A 238 11.59 -20.68 7.55
N GLN A 239 10.96 -21.52 6.73
CA GLN A 239 10.99 -21.33 5.28
C GLN A 239 10.05 -20.18 4.96
N ASN A 240 10.56 -19.17 4.27
CA ASN A 240 9.69 -18.12 3.78
C ASN A 240 9.97 -17.78 2.32
N HIS A 241 8.92 -17.76 1.52
CA HIS A 241 8.94 -17.26 0.15
C HIS A 241 8.66 -15.75 0.17
N LEU A 242 9.56 -15.00 0.81
CA LEU A 242 9.50 -13.54 1.01
C LEU A 242 9.38 -12.69 -0.27
N ALA A 243 9.50 -13.31 -1.45
CA ALA A 243 9.58 -12.60 -2.71
C ALA A 243 8.29 -11.82 -3.04
N ASN A 244 7.12 -12.24 -2.53
CA ASN A 244 5.85 -11.69 -2.98
C ASN A 244 4.87 -11.46 -1.80
N TYR A 245 4.67 -10.19 -1.45
CA TYR A 245 3.57 -9.76 -0.58
C TYR A 245 2.40 -9.22 -1.41
N PRO A 246 1.15 -9.49 -1.02
CA PRO A 246 0.01 -8.84 -1.64
C PRO A 246 -0.05 -7.36 -1.24
N TYR A 247 -0.40 -6.53 -2.21
CA TYR A 247 -0.70 -5.12 -2.03
C TYR A 247 -2.22 -4.95 -2.04
N GLY A 248 -2.76 -4.26 -1.03
CA GLY A 248 -4.15 -3.80 -1.01
C GLY A 248 -4.16 -2.28 -0.95
N ILE A 249 -4.85 -1.64 -1.89
CA ILE A 249 -5.00 -0.20 -2.01
C ILE A 249 -6.51 0.08 -2.00
N TYR A 250 -6.99 0.69 -0.92
CA TYR A 250 -8.42 0.81 -0.62
C TYR A 250 -9.03 2.05 -1.26
N THR A 251 -8.76 2.21 -2.55
CA THR A 251 -9.41 3.19 -3.42
C THR A 251 -10.83 2.78 -3.75
N ILE A 252 -11.56 3.64 -4.47
CA ILE A 252 -12.89 3.32 -4.98
C ILE A 252 -12.86 3.48 -6.50
N PRO A 253 -12.87 2.37 -7.27
CA PRO A 253 -12.82 0.96 -6.83
C PRO A 253 -11.47 0.55 -6.21
N GLU A 254 -11.47 -0.53 -5.43
CA GLU A 254 -10.29 -1.06 -4.74
C GLU A 254 -9.29 -1.64 -5.74
N ILE A 255 -7.99 -1.53 -5.46
CA ILE A 255 -6.92 -2.19 -6.24
C ILE A 255 -6.20 -3.19 -5.34
N SER A 256 -5.94 -4.39 -5.85
CA SER A 256 -5.08 -5.35 -5.18
C SER A 256 -4.25 -6.16 -6.16
N PHE A 257 -2.98 -6.40 -5.84
CA PHE A 257 -2.10 -7.17 -6.71
C PHE A 257 -0.98 -7.89 -5.96
N ILE A 258 -0.39 -8.88 -6.63
CA ILE A 258 0.81 -9.61 -6.21
C ILE A 258 1.64 -9.98 -7.43
N GLY A 259 2.96 -10.08 -7.26
CA GLY A 259 3.89 -10.43 -8.33
C GLY A 259 4.26 -9.23 -9.18
N LYS A 260 4.75 -9.50 -10.39
CA LYS A 260 5.29 -8.48 -11.29
C LYS A 260 4.20 -7.86 -12.16
N THR A 261 4.41 -6.60 -12.51
CA THR A 261 3.64 -5.87 -13.53
C THR A 261 4.11 -6.24 -14.94
N GLU A 262 3.32 -5.92 -15.96
CA GLU A 262 3.75 -6.08 -17.35
C GLU A 262 5.03 -5.27 -17.63
N GLU A 263 5.10 -4.04 -17.11
CA GLU A 263 6.25 -3.15 -17.32
C GLU A 263 7.54 -3.76 -16.78
N GLN A 264 7.50 -4.31 -15.56
CA GLN A 264 8.64 -4.99 -14.96
C GLN A 264 9.07 -6.23 -15.76
N LEU A 265 8.12 -7.03 -16.23
CA LEU A 265 8.44 -8.22 -17.01
C LEU A 265 9.02 -7.87 -18.38
N THR A 266 8.54 -6.78 -19.00
CA THR A 266 9.12 -6.23 -20.23
C THR A 266 10.54 -5.70 -19.99
N GLU A 267 10.78 -4.94 -18.92
CA GLU A 267 12.12 -4.44 -18.57
C GLU A 267 13.12 -5.57 -18.28
N GLU A 268 12.64 -6.71 -17.78
CA GLU A 268 13.45 -7.89 -17.46
C GLU A 268 13.56 -8.90 -18.62
N ASP A 269 13.01 -8.59 -19.80
CA ASP A 269 12.99 -9.49 -20.97
C ASP A 269 12.35 -10.87 -20.69
N ILE A 270 11.37 -10.95 -19.78
CA ILE A 270 10.69 -12.20 -19.42
C ILE A 270 9.50 -12.42 -20.36
N PRO A 271 9.40 -13.56 -21.08
CA PRO A 271 8.29 -13.81 -21.99
C PRO A 271 7.00 -14.13 -21.21
N PHE A 272 6.02 -13.24 -21.32
CA PHE A 272 4.71 -13.41 -20.68
C PHE A 272 3.55 -13.31 -21.68
N GLU A 273 2.38 -13.73 -21.21
CA GLU A 273 1.09 -13.49 -21.84
C GLU A 273 0.08 -13.09 -20.76
N VAL A 274 -1.01 -12.44 -21.18
CA VAL A 274 -1.98 -11.82 -20.28
C VAL A 274 -3.37 -12.36 -20.51
N GLY A 275 -4.04 -12.77 -19.44
CA GLY A 275 -5.46 -13.10 -19.42
C GLY A 275 -6.26 -12.07 -18.63
N VAL A 276 -7.36 -11.57 -19.18
CA VAL A 276 -8.23 -10.58 -18.51
C VAL A 276 -9.67 -11.07 -18.44
N ALA A 277 -10.33 -10.81 -17.32
CA ALA A 277 -11.77 -10.97 -17.14
C ALA A 277 -12.37 -9.68 -16.57
N TYR A 278 -13.57 -9.31 -17.03
CA TYR A 278 -14.29 -8.13 -16.55
C TYR A 278 -15.45 -8.52 -15.65
N TYR A 279 -15.68 -7.77 -14.57
CA TYR A 279 -16.78 -8.04 -13.63
C TYR A 279 -18.15 -7.95 -14.33
N ARG A 280 -18.29 -7.05 -15.31
CA ARG A 280 -19.50 -6.90 -16.13
C ARG A 280 -19.89 -8.15 -16.94
N GLU A 281 -18.94 -9.05 -17.18
CA GLU A 281 -19.13 -10.31 -17.91
C GLU A 281 -19.42 -11.49 -16.96
N ILE A 282 -19.26 -11.28 -15.64
CA ILE A 282 -19.50 -12.29 -14.61
C ILE A 282 -20.83 -12.04 -13.91
N ALA A 283 -21.63 -13.09 -13.74
CA ALA A 283 -22.97 -13.00 -13.14
C ALA A 283 -22.94 -12.29 -11.77
N ARG A 284 -21.95 -12.58 -10.91
CA ARG A 284 -21.81 -11.90 -9.61
C ARG A 284 -21.52 -10.40 -9.76
N GLY A 285 -20.71 -9.99 -10.73
CA GLY A 285 -20.42 -8.57 -10.98
C GLY A 285 -21.67 -7.83 -11.47
N GLN A 286 -22.44 -8.44 -12.36
CA GLN A 286 -23.74 -7.91 -12.80
C GLN A 286 -24.74 -7.76 -11.64
N ILE A 287 -24.82 -8.76 -10.76
CA ILE A 287 -25.69 -8.70 -9.56
C ILE A 287 -25.29 -7.56 -8.63
N ARG A 288 -23.99 -7.29 -8.49
CA ARG A 288 -23.48 -6.16 -7.69
C ARG A 288 -23.66 -4.80 -8.36
N GLY A 289 -23.79 -4.79 -9.69
CA GLY A 289 -23.73 -3.56 -10.48
C GLY A 289 -22.32 -2.98 -10.64
N ASP A 290 -21.27 -3.74 -10.29
CA ASP A 290 -19.89 -3.34 -10.56
C ASP A 290 -19.53 -3.67 -12.00
N THR A 291 -19.60 -2.66 -12.86
CA THR A 291 -19.23 -2.76 -14.27
C THR A 291 -17.81 -2.33 -14.57
N THR A 292 -17.07 -1.85 -13.56
CA THR A 292 -15.74 -1.25 -13.70
C THR A 292 -14.62 -2.22 -13.31
N GLY A 293 -14.94 -3.21 -12.49
CA GLY A 293 -13.97 -4.19 -12.02
C GLY A 293 -13.43 -5.11 -13.10
N ARG A 294 -12.18 -5.53 -12.93
CA ARG A 294 -11.48 -6.51 -13.77
C ARG A 294 -10.41 -7.24 -12.97
N LEU A 295 -10.11 -8.45 -13.43
CA LEU A 295 -9.02 -9.29 -12.94
C LEU A 295 -8.10 -9.64 -14.11
N LYS A 296 -6.80 -9.52 -13.87
CA LYS A 296 -5.73 -9.74 -14.82
C LYS A 296 -4.75 -10.77 -14.27
N LEU A 297 -4.46 -11.78 -15.08
CA LEU A 297 -3.45 -12.79 -14.85
C LEU A 297 -2.31 -12.57 -15.83
N ILE A 298 -1.09 -12.49 -15.30
CA ILE A 298 0.14 -12.47 -16.10
C ILE A 298 0.86 -13.78 -15.83
N PHE A 299 1.23 -14.49 -16.90
CA PHE A 299 1.82 -15.82 -16.79
C PHE A 299 2.90 -16.03 -17.85
N HIS A 300 3.86 -16.90 -17.54
CA HIS A 300 4.95 -17.22 -18.47
C HIS A 300 4.42 -18.00 -19.67
N ARG A 301 4.80 -17.63 -20.90
CA ARG A 301 4.25 -18.24 -22.13
C ARG A 301 4.45 -19.75 -22.22
N GLU A 302 5.66 -20.22 -21.90
CA GLU A 302 6.02 -21.64 -22.01
C GLU A 302 5.64 -22.45 -20.77
N SER A 303 6.19 -22.09 -19.61
CA SER A 303 5.99 -22.84 -18.36
C SER A 303 4.61 -22.66 -17.74
N LYS A 304 3.83 -21.67 -18.20
CA LYS A 304 2.50 -21.31 -17.71
C LYS A 304 2.42 -20.89 -16.23
N HIS A 305 3.57 -20.73 -15.55
CA HIS A 305 3.61 -20.25 -14.17
C HIS A 305 3.07 -18.82 -14.08
N LEU A 306 2.34 -18.55 -13.01
CA LEU A 306 1.87 -17.19 -12.71
C LEU A 306 3.04 -16.29 -12.35
N LEU A 307 3.07 -15.10 -12.97
CA LEU A 307 4.09 -14.08 -12.77
C LEU A 307 3.53 -12.85 -12.04
N GLY A 308 2.24 -12.58 -12.22
CA GLY A 308 1.54 -11.47 -11.58
C GLY A 308 0.04 -11.63 -11.63
N ILE A 309 -0.64 -11.10 -10.62
CA ILE A 309 -2.11 -11.12 -10.52
C ILE A 309 -2.52 -9.74 -10.05
N HIS A 310 -3.39 -9.10 -10.82
CA HIS A 310 -3.77 -7.71 -10.64
C HIS A 310 -5.28 -7.59 -10.72
N VAL A 311 -5.88 -6.92 -9.75
CA VAL A 311 -7.33 -6.79 -9.62
C VAL A 311 -7.65 -5.34 -9.33
N ILE A 312 -8.66 -4.80 -10.02
CA ILE A 312 -9.35 -3.58 -9.62
C ILE A 312 -10.84 -3.88 -9.59
N GLY A 313 -11.56 -3.42 -8.57
CA GLY A 313 -13.00 -3.67 -8.44
C GLY A 313 -13.42 -3.91 -6.99
N GLU A 314 -14.73 -4.07 -6.76
CA GLU A 314 -15.25 -4.32 -5.41
C GLU A 314 -14.78 -5.66 -4.83
N GLY A 315 -14.05 -5.62 -3.71
CA GLY A 315 -13.50 -6.80 -3.05
C GLY A 315 -12.24 -7.34 -3.73
N ALA A 316 -11.45 -6.46 -4.35
CA ALA A 316 -10.22 -6.82 -5.04
C ALA A 316 -9.21 -7.50 -4.09
N SER A 317 -9.06 -7.02 -2.85
CA SER A 317 -8.15 -7.63 -1.86
C SER A 317 -8.53 -9.06 -1.53
N GLU A 318 -9.83 -9.30 -1.30
CA GLU A 318 -10.35 -10.63 -1.00
C GLU A 318 -10.23 -11.57 -2.21
N LEU A 319 -10.53 -11.07 -3.41
CA LEU A 319 -10.44 -11.88 -4.64
C LEU A 319 -8.99 -12.29 -4.92
N LEU A 320 -8.01 -11.40 -4.68
CA LEU A 320 -6.58 -11.63 -4.93
C LEU A 320 -6.05 -12.90 -4.26
N HIS A 321 -6.53 -13.20 -3.05
CA HIS A 321 -5.97 -14.27 -2.21
C HIS A 321 -6.02 -15.66 -2.84
N ILE A 322 -7.01 -15.93 -3.71
CA ILE A 322 -7.08 -17.19 -4.48
C ILE A 322 -5.86 -17.29 -5.40
N GLY A 323 -5.59 -16.22 -6.16
CA GLY A 323 -4.45 -16.13 -7.05
C GLY A 323 -3.12 -16.18 -6.32
N GLN A 324 -3.01 -15.44 -5.20
CA GLN A 324 -1.83 -15.45 -4.33
C GLN A 324 -1.48 -16.87 -3.90
N ALA A 325 -2.45 -17.67 -3.47
CA ALA A 325 -2.21 -19.04 -3.02
C ALA A 325 -1.62 -19.90 -4.15
N VAL A 326 -2.22 -19.84 -5.34
CA VAL A 326 -1.75 -20.59 -6.53
C VAL A 326 -0.34 -20.15 -6.91
N MET A 327 -0.07 -18.85 -6.99
CA MET A 327 1.26 -18.32 -7.34
C MET A 327 2.32 -18.70 -6.30
N THR A 328 2.01 -18.59 -5.01
CA THR A 328 2.94 -18.88 -3.91
C THR A 328 3.34 -20.36 -3.86
N LEU A 329 2.44 -21.25 -4.30
CA LEU A 329 2.69 -22.69 -4.40
C LEU A 329 3.32 -23.10 -5.75
N GLY A 330 3.71 -22.14 -6.60
CA GLY A 330 4.30 -22.41 -7.91
C GLY A 330 3.30 -22.96 -8.92
N GLY A 331 2.01 -22.68 -8.75
CA GLY A 331 0.95 -23.13 -9.66
C GLY A 331 0.97 -22.40 -11.01
N THR A 332 0.33 -23.04 -12.00
CA THR A 332 0.18 -22.51 -13.36
C THR A 332 -1.22 -21.94 -13.59
N ILE A 333 -1.39 -21.20 -14.67
CA ILE A 333 -2.70 -20.69 -15.11
C ILE A 333 -3.72 -21.82 -15.40
N ASP A 334 -3.26 -23.02 -15.73
CA ASP A 334 -4.12 -24.18 -16.01
C ASP A 334 -4.96 -24.56 -14.78
N TYR A 335 -4.47 -24.32 -13.56
CA TYR A 335 -5.23 -24.52 -12.33
C TYR A 335 -6.63 -23.88 -12.39
N PHE A 336 -6.73 -22.66 -12.93
CA PHE A 336 -7.99 -21.92 -12.99
C PHE A 336 -8.94 -22.43 -14.08
N VAL A 337 -8.42 -23.10 -15.11
CA VAL A 337 -9.21 -23.79 -16.14
C VAL A 337 -9.84 -25.05 -15.56
N ASP A 338 -9.05 -25.84 -14.84
CA ASP A 338 -9.47 -27.14 -14.34
C ASP A 338 -10.30 -27.04 -13.05
N THR A 339 -10.14 -25.97 -12.29
CA THR A 339 -10.87 -25.74 -11.05
C THR A 339 -12.34 -25.39 -11.29
N VAL A 340 -13.22 -25.97 -10.47
CA VAL A 340 -14.64 -25.62 -10.40
C VAL A 340 -14.82 -24.54 -9.34
N PHE A 341 -15.37 -23.39 -9.73
CA PHE A 341 -15.76 -22.32 -8.82
C PHE A 341 -17.27 -22.39 -8.54
N ASN A 342 -17.68 -22.08 -7.31
CA ASN A 342 -19.09 -21.94 -6.96
C ASN A 342 -19.77 -20.85 -7.79
N TYR A 343 -21.06 -20.97 -8.08
CA TYR A 343 -21.80 -20.01 -8.90
C TYR A 343 -22.99 -19.40 -8.14
N PRO A 344 -23.23 -18.07 -8.19
CA PRO A 344 -22.41 -17.03 -8.82
C PRO A 344 -21.34 -16.46 -7.86
N THR A 345 -20.11 -16.30 -8.34
CA THR A 345 -19.00 -15.67 -7.58
C THR A 345 -18.07 -14.85 -8.47
N LEU A 346 -17.35 -13.87 -7.88
CA LEU A 346 -16.29 -13.15 -8.60
C LEU A 346 -15.05 -14.04 -8.84
N ALA A 347 -14.88 -15.13 -8.09
CA ALA A 347 -13.81 -16.09 -8.36
C ALA A 347 -13.87 -16.69 -9.79
N GLU A 348 -15.03 -16.65 -10.46
CA GLU A 348 -15.14 -17.03 -11.88
C GLU A 348 -14.32 -16.13 -12.82
N CYS A 349 -13.96 -14.91 -12.39
CA CYS A 349 -13.01 -14.06 -13.11
C CYS A 349 -11.68 -14.78 -13.36
N TYR A 350 -11.20 -15.60 -12.43
CA TYR A 350 -9.96 -16.36 -12.64
C TYR A 350 -10.08 -17.33 -13.82
N LYS A 351 -11.20 -18.03 -13.92
CA LYS A 351 -11.46 -18.99 -15.00
C LYS A 351 -11.61 -18.28 -16.34
N ALA A 352 -12.39 -17.20 -16.38
CA ALA A 352 -12.56 -16.39 -17.58
C ALA A 352 -11.23 -15.78 -18.06
N ALA A 353 -10.43 -15.23 -17.15
CA ALA A 353 -9.11 -14.67 -17.45
C ALA A 353 -8.14 -15.75 -17.94
N ALA A 354 -8.17 -16.94 -17.33
CA ALA A 354 -7.34 -18.07 -17.75
C ALA A 354 -7.65 -18.53 -19.18
N PHE A 355 -8.93 -18.71 -19.53
CA PHE A 355 -9.33 -19.00 -20.91
C PHE A 355 -8.94 -17.87 -21.87
N ASN A 356 -9.14 -16.61 -21.48
CA ASN A 356 -8.76 -15.45 -22.27
C ASN A 356 -7.25 -15.48 -22.60
N GLY A 357 -6.39 -15.68 -21.61
CA GLY A 357 -4.93 -15.69 -21.78
C GLY A 357 -4.44 -16.91 -22.57
N LEU A 358 -4.92 -18.12 -22.25
CA LEU A 358 -4.49 -19.34 -22.93
C LEU A 358 -4.89 -19.38 -24.41
N ASN A 359 -6.01 -18.76 -24.78
CA ASN A 359 -6.42 -18.66 -26.19
C ASN A 359 -5.44 -17.83 -27.02
N LYS A 360 -4.70 -16.90 -26.42
CA LYS A 360 -3.69 -16.08 -27.11
C LYS A 360 -2.40 -16.84 -27.41
N LEU A 361 -2.13 -17.95 -26.73
CA LEU A 361 -0.96 -18.80 -27.04
C LEU A 361 -1.14 -19.65 -28.30
N ARG A 362 -2.37 -19.74 -28.82
CA ARG A 362 -2.70 -20.59 -29.99
C ARG A 362 -2.38 -19.90 -31.33
N PHE A 363 -2.03 -18.62 -31.29
CA PHE A 363 -1.66 -17.78 -32.41
C PHE A 363 -0.29 -17.15 -32.11
#